data_AF-A0A8C8W9W3-F1
#
_entry.id   AF-A0A8C8W9W3-F1
#
_cell.length_a   1.000
_cell.length_b   1.000
_cell.length_c   1.000
_cell.angle_alpha   90.00
_cell.angle_beta   90.00
_cell.angle_gamma   90.00
#
_symmetry.space_group_name_H-M   'P 1'
#
loop_
_entity.id
_entity.type
_entity.pdbx_description
1 polymer ?
#
loop_
_entity_poly.entity_id
_entity_poly.type
_entity_poly.pdbx_seq_one_letter_code
_entity_poly.pdbx_strand_id
1 'polypeptide(L)'
;MRAWIFFLLCLAGRALAAPQQEALPDETEVVEETVAEVAEGPVGANPVQVEVGEFDEGAEEAEQEVVAENPCQNHHCKHGKVCELDENNTPMCVCQDPTSCPAPIGEFEKVCSNDNKTFDSSCHFFATKCTLEGTKKGHKLHLDYIGPCKYIPPCLDSELTEFPLRMRDWLKNVLVTLYERDEDNNLLTEKQKLRVKKIHENEKRLEAGDHPVELLARDFEKNYNMYIFPVHWQFGQLDQHPIDGYLSHTELAPLRAPLIPMEHCTTRFFETCDLDNDKYIALDEWAGCFGIKEQDIDKDLVI
;
A
#
# COMPACT_ATOMS: atom_id res chain seq x y z
N MET A 1 -41.18 54.83 -39.56
CA MET A 1 -41.46 55.56 -38.30
C MET A 1 -40.86 54.74 -37.18
N ARG A 2 -39.86 55.25 -36.43
CA ARG A 2 -40.00 56.05 -35.18
C ARG A 2 -40.76 55.27 -34.09
N ALA A 3 -40.22 55.03 -32.89
CA ALA A 3 -38.92 55.44 -32.34
C ALA A 3 -38.37 54.47 -31.26
N TRP A 4 -37.08 54.60 -30.94
CA TRP A 4 -36.49 54.08 -29.69
C TRP A 4 -36.93 54.90 -28.47
N ILE A 5 -36.79 54.33 -27.28
CA ILE A 5 -36.28 55.02 -26.08
C ILE A 5 -35.37 54.04 -25.33
N PHE A 6 -34.09 54.39 -25.19
CA PHE A 6 -33.24 53.93 -24.09
C PHE A 6 -33.47 54.87 -22.91
N PHE A 7 -33.24 54.41 -21.67
CA PHE A 7 -32.95 55.32 -20.57
C PHE A 7 -31.61 55.01 -19.93
N LEU A 8 -30.86 56.07 -19.63
CA LEU A 8 -29.48 56.01 -19.18
C LEU A 8 -29.36 56.17 -17.66
N LEU A 9 -28.24 55.64 -17.14
CA LEU A 9 -27.40 56.16 -16.05
C LEU A 9 -27.95 57.27 -15.15
N CYS A 10 -27.75 57.08 -13.84
CA CYS A 10 -27.27 58.16 -12.99
C CYS A 10 -26.20 57.64 -12.01
N LEU A 11 -24.93 57.91 -12.31
CA LEU A 11 -23.82 57.77 -11.36
C LEU A 11 -23.67 59.09 -10.59
N ALA A 12 -23.62 59.04 -9.26
CA ALA A 12 -23.31 60.19 -8.42
C ALA A 12 -22.59 59.76 -7.13
N GLY A 13 -21.26 59.62 -7.20
CA GLY A 13 -20.44 59.45 -6.00
C GLY A 13 -19.92 60.80 -5.48
N ARG A 14 -19.84 60.96 -4.16
CA ARG A 14 -19.00 61.96 -3.47
C ARG A 14 -18.56 61.40 -2.12
N ALA A 15 -17.27 61.47 -1.84
CA ALA A 15 -16.69 61.14 -0.55
C ALA A 15 -16.55 62.38 0.34
N LEU A 16 -16.52 62.19 1.65
CA LEU A 16 -15.81 62.99 2.67
C LEU A 16 -15.70 62.12 3.95
N ALA A 17 -14.82 62.48 4.89
CA ALA A 17 -14.28 61.56 5.90
C ALA A 17 -14.45 62.01 7.36
N ALA A 18 -14.34 61.03 8.27
CA ALA A 18 -13.93 61.07 9.69
C ALA A 18 -14.61 62.06 10.68
N PRO A 19 -14.76 61.66 11.96
CA PRO A 19 -13.69 62.00 12.92
C PRO A 19 -13.27 60.90 13.92
N GLN A 20 -12.24 61.22 14.69
CA GLN A 20 -11.55 60.54 15.81
C GLN A 20 -12.30 60.71 17.17
N GLN A 21 -11.97 60.11 18.34
CA GLN A 21 -11.13 58.96 18.82
C GLN A 21 -11.29 58.84 20.38
N GLU A 22 -10.55 57.93 21.05
CA GLU A 22 -10.13 57.88 22.49
C GLU A 22 -10.73 56.78 23.41
N ALA A 23 -10.06 56.48 24.54
CA ALA A 23 -10.09 55.16 25.23
C ALA A 23 -9.64 55.15 26.72
N LEU A 24 -9.87 54.01 27.43
CA LEU A 24 -9.41 53.60 28.80
C LEU A 24 -9.91 54.46 30.00
N PRO A 25 -9.71 54.11 31.30
CA PRO A 25 -9.05 52.94 31.96
C PRO A 25 -10.03 51.74 32.23
N ASP A 26 -9.78 50.64 32.96
CA ASP A 26 -8.83 50.20 34.03
C ASP A 26 -9.10 50.77 35.45
N GLU A 27 -8.69 50.21 36.61
CA GLU A 27 -7.88 49.02 36.99
C GLU A 27 -8.80 47.90 37.61
N THR A 28 -8.46 46.90 38.46
CA THR A 28 -7.27 46.43 39.25
C THR A 28 -7.30 44.86 39.30
N GLU A 29 -6.86 44.01 40.26
CA GLU A 29 -6.41 44.07 41.67
C GLU A 29 -5.27 43.04 41.99
N VAL A 30 -5.47 42.01 42.83
CA VAL A 30 -4.47 40.98 43.29
C VAL A 30 -5.13 39.57 43.40
N VAL A 31 -4.52 38.41 43.74
CA VAL A 31 -3.44 38.01 44.70
C VAL A 31 -2.56 36.83 44.13
N GLU A 32 -1.61 36.37 44.95
CA GLU A 32 -0.49 35.39 44.80
C GLU A 32 -0.89 33.89 44.81
N GLU A 33 -0.02 32.87 44.62
CA GLU A 33 1.46 32.66 44.63
C GLU A 33 1.95 32.05 43.27
N THR A 34 3.08 32.34 42.62
CA THR A 34 4.54 32.48 42.94
C THR A 34 5.28 31.13 43.19
N VAL A 35 6.54 30.86 42.82
CA VAL A 35 7.70 31.61 42.23
C VAL A 35 8.37 30.79 41.09
N ALA A 36 9.21 31.40 40.24
CA ALA A 36 9.91 30.79 39.08
C ALA A 36 11.41 30.47 39.30
N GLU A 37 12.06 29.91 38.26
CA GLU A 37 13.52 29.67 38.18
C GLU A 37 14.35 30.97 38.12
N VAL A 38 15.58 30.95 38.67
CA VAL A 38 16.68 31.86 38.30
C VAL A 38 18.02 31.10 38.42
N ALA A 39 18.95 31.34 37.50
CA ALA A 39 20.34 30.90 37.60
C ALA A 39 21.30 32.07 37.33
N GLU A 40 22.40 32.18 38.09
CA GLU A 40 23.71 32.75 37.72
C GLU A 40 24.76 32.25 38.74
N GLY A 41 26.05 32.41 38.43
CA GLY A 41 27.18 32.19 39.36
C GLY A 41 28.05 33.47 39.46
N PRO A 42 29.36 33.40 39.75
CA PRO A 42 30.18 32.28 40.26
C PRO A 42 31.03 32.72 41.49
N VAL A 43 32.25 32.16 41.65
CA VAL A 43 33.35 32.56 42.57
C VAL A 43 33.28 32.07 44.03
N GLY A 44 34.34 31.37 44.45
CA GLY A 44 34.63 30.95 45.83
C GLY A 44 35.62 29.77 45.83
N ALA A 45 36.66 29.77 46.67
CA ALA A 45 37.78 28.83 46.50
C ALA A 45 38.38 28.26 47.81
N ASN A 46 38.95 27.06 47.66
CA ASN A 46 39.98 26.45 48.52
C ASN A 46 39.50 25.87 49.89
N PRO A 47 40.30 25.02 50.59
CA PRO A 47 40.28 23.58 50.29
C PRO A 47 40.22 22.66 51.53
N VAL A 48 39.90 21.39 51.30
CA VAL A 48 40.41 20.26 52.11
C VAL A 48 40.80 19.12 51.18
N GLN A 49 42.09 18.82 51.08
CA GLN A 49 42.58 17.56 50.48
C GLN A 49 42.87 16.56 51.60
N VAL A 50 42.56 15.29 51.35
CA VAL A 50 43.14 14.15 52.08
C VAL A 50 43.52 13.10 51.04
N GLU A 51 44.82 12.99 50.75
CA GLU A 51 45.37 11.94 49.90
C GLU A 51 45.60 10.67 50.74
N VAL A 52 45.10 9.52 50.27
CA VAL A 52 45.68 8.21 50.59
C VAL A 52 45.44 7.25 49.43
N GLY A 53 46.49 6.60 48.92
CA GLY A 53 46.38 5.34 48.18
C GLY A 53 46.53 5.42 46.66
N GLU A 54 47.78 5.37 46.18
CA GLU A 54 48.07 4.70 44.91
C GLU A 54 47.66 3.21 45.04
N PHE A 55 47.04 2.65 44.01
CA PHE A 55 46.99 1.20 43.79
C PHE A 55 47.16 0.91 42.29
N ASP A 56 47.74 -0.26 42.02
CA ASP A 56 48.53 -0.55 40.81
C ASP A 56 47.69 -0.79 39.53
N GLU A 57 48.35 -0.77 38.37
CA GLU A 57 47.75 -0.85 37.04
C GLU A 57 47.08 -2.20 36.76
N GLY A 58 45.78 -2.29 37.06
CA GLY A 58 44.88 -3.28 36.49
C GLY A 58 44.33 -2.81 35.15
N ALA A 59 45.05 -3.03 34.06
CA ALA A 59 44.49 -2.85 32.72
C ALA A 59 43.44 -3.94 32.45
N GLU A 60 42.19 -3.67 32.79
CA GLU A 60 41.06 -4.44 32.27
C GLU A 60 41.04 -4.26 30.74
N GLU A 61 41.58 -5.25 30.03
CA GLU A 61 41.33 -5.40 28.61
C GLU A 61 39.82 -5.53 28.45
N ALA A 62 39.20 -4.44 28.01
CA ALA A 62 37.81 -4.45 27.58
C ALA A 62 37.72 -5.35 26.35
N GLU A 63 37.51 -6.65 26.59
CA GLU A 63 37.22 -7.63 25.56
C GLU A 63 36.10 -7.05 24.70
N GLN A 64 36.45 -6.66 23.48
CA GLN A 64 35.45 -6.34 22.48
C GLN A 64 34.76 -7.66 22.16
N GLU A 65 33.68 -7.96 22.89
CA GLU A 65 32.71 -8.96 22.49
C GLU A 65 32.29 -8.61 21.06
N VAL A 66 32.89 -9.29 20.10
CA VAL A 66 32.48 -9.26 18.71
C VAL A 66 31.15 -10.00 18.68
N VAL A 67 30.07 -9.28 19.00
CA VAL A 67 28.70 -9.80 19.02
C VAL A 67 28.46 -10.42 17.67
N ALA A 68 28.51 -11.76 17.62
CA ALA A 68 28.35 -12.49 16.39
C ALA A 68 26.95 -12.20 15.86
N GLU A 69 26.86 -11.51 14.73
CA GLU A 69 25.59 -11.19 14.09
C GLU A 69 24.78 -12.49 13.96
N ASN A 70 23.58 -12.50 14.51
CA ASN A 70 22.75 -13.71 14.49
C ASN A 70 22.54 -14.11 13.01
N PRO A 71 22.94 -15.32 12.57
CA PRO A 71 22.88 -15.67 11.15
C PRO A 71 21.45 -15.62 10.56
N CYS A 72 20.42 -15.65 11.41
CA CYS A 72 19.03 -15.48 11.02
C CYS A 72 18.58 -14.02 10.86
N GLN A 73 19.31 -13.03 11.39
CA GLN A 73 18.92 -11.61 11.39
C GLN A 73 18.75 -11.02 9.98
N ASN A 74 19.59 -11.46 9.04
CA ASN A 74 19.56 -11.05 7.63
C ASN A 74 19.06 -12.18 6.69
N HIS A 75 18.52 -13.28 7.23
CA HIS A 75 18.13 -14.47 6.46
C HIS A 75 16.60 -14.60 6.34
N HIS A 76 16.02 -13.92 5.36
CA HIS A 76 14.58 -13.89 5.15
C HIS A 76 14.02 -15.22 4.59
N CYS A 77 13.06 -15.80 5.30
CA CYS A 77 12.34 -17.01 4.88
C CYS A 77 11.07 -16.68 4.09
N LYS A 78 10.57 -17.65 3.31
CA LYS A 78 9.27 -17.55 2.60
C LYS A 78 8.10 -17.47 3.59
N HIS A 79 6.97 -16.91 3.15
CA HIS A 79 5.74 -16.81 3.96
C HIS A 79 5.37 -18.11 4.69
N GLY A 80 5.09 -17.99 5.99
CA GLY A 80 4.78 -19.13 6.87
C GLY A 80 6.00 -19.88 7.40
N LYS A 81 7.23 -19.42 7.10
CA LYS A 81 8.49 -19.95 7.65
C LYS A 81 9.25 -18.88 8.43
N VAL A 82 9.96 -19.31 9.47
CA VAL A 82 10.91 -18.53 10.27
C VAL A 82 12.30 -19.12 10.14
N CYS A 83 13.33 -18.31 10.39
CA CYS A 83 14.70 -18.77 10.42
C CYS A 83 15.06 -19.24 11.83
N GLU A 84 15.55 -20.47 11.92
CA GLU A 84 16.18 -21.06 13.11
C GLU A 84 17.61 -21.48 12.77
N LEU A 85 18.43 -21.79 13.77
CA LEU A 85 19.81 -22.28 13.57
C LEU A 85 19.86 -23.81 13.74
N ASP A 86 20.62 -24.48 12.85
CA ASP A 86 20.85 -25.92 12.94
C ASP A 86 21.96 -26.29 13.97
N GLU A 87 22.25 -27.59 14.12
CA GLU A 87 23.32 -28.11 14.99
C GLU A 87 24.73 -27.56 14.64
N ASN A 88 24.90 -27.01 13.44
CA ASN A 88 26.14 -26.41 12.93
C ASN A 88 26.10 -24.86 12.98
N ASN A 89 25.12 -24.26 13.66
CA ASN A 89 24.88 -22.82 13.73
C ASN A 89 24.61 -22.17 12.34
N THR A 90 24.04 -22.93 11.41
CA THR A 90 23.68 -22.50 10.05
C THR A 90 22.19 -22.14 9.98
N PRO A 91 21.79 -21.02 9.35
CA PRO A 91 20.39 -20.62 9.25
C PRO A 91 19.57 -21.57 8.37
N MET A 92 18.40 -21.98 8.86
CA MET A 92 17.46 -22.88 8.18
C MET A 92 16.00 -22.40 8.34
N CYS A 93 15.22 -22.45 7.25
CA CYS A 93 13.82 -22.01 7.27
C CYS A 93 12.86 -23.15 7.66
N VAL A 94 12.40 -23.14 8.91
CA VAL A 94 11.36 -24.05 9.43
C VAL A 94 9.97 -23.42 9.36
N CYS A 95 8.89 -24.20 9.42
CA CYS A 95 7.55 -23.64 9.52
C CYS A 95 7.36 -22.86 10.82
N GLN A 96 6.71 -21.70 10.73
CA GLN A 96 6.34 -20.90 11.90
C GLN A 96 5.29 -21.63 12.74
N ASP A 97 5.44 -21.59 14.07
CA ASP A 97 4.37 -22.00 14.99
C ASP A 97 3.24 -20.95 14.95
N PRO A 98 1.98 -21.33 14.64
CA PRO A 98 0.85 -20.40 14.64
C PRO A 98 0.66 -19.64 15.96
N THR A 99 1.13 -20.17 17.10
CA THR A 99 1.06 -19.51 18.42
C THR A 99 2.11 -18.41 18.62
N SER A 100 3.10 -18.30 17.73
CA SER A 100 4.04 -17.16 17.69
C SER A 100 3.51 -15.98 16.86
N CYS A 101 2.39 -16.14 16.16
CA CYS A 101 1.75 -15.06 15.43
C CYS A 101 1.12 -14.04 16.39
N PRO A 102 1.24 -12.72 16.11
CA PRO A 102 0.49 -11.70 16.85
C PRO A 102 -1.02 -11.95 16.80
N ALA A 103 -1.69 -11.78 17.94
CA ALA A 103 -3.16 -11.81 18.01
C ALA A 103 -3.74 -10.61 17.23
N PRO A 104 -4.83 -10.79 16.46
CA PRO A 104 -5.40 -9.73 15.65
C PRO A 104 -5.98 -8.59 16.49
N ILE A 105 -5.70 -7.35 16.08
CA ILE A 105 -6.22 -6.11 16.66
C ILE A 105 -7.73 -5.97 16.38
N GLY A 106 -8.22 -6.55 15.27
CA GLY A 106 -9.65 -6.60 14.95
C GLY A 106 -9.96 -7.51 13.76
N GLU A 107 -11.25 -7.64 13.44
CA GLU A 107 -11.73 -8.54 12.36
C GLU A 107 -11.09 -8.25 10.99
N PHE A 108 -10.65 -7.03 10.72
CA PHE A 108 -10.04 -6.65 9.44
C PHE A 108 -8.66 -7.27 9.20
N GLU A 109 -7.96 -7.74 10.23
CA GLU A 109 -6.66 -8.42 10.12
C GLU A 109 -6.78 -9.93 9.90
N LYS A 110 -7.99 -10.48 10.13
CA LYS A 110 -8.31 -11.87 9.80
C LYS A 110 -8.27 -12.10 8.29
N VAL A 111 -8.23 -13.36 7.88
CA VAL A 111 -8.27 -13.73 6.46
C VAL A 111 -9.22 -14.88 6.20
N CYS A 112 -9.85 -14.90 5.02
CA CYS A 112 -10.62 -16.02 4.54
C CYS A 112 -9.80 -16.89 3.60
N SER A 113 -9.85 -18.21 3.82
CA SER A 113 -9.25 -19.21 2.93
C SER A 113 -10.25 -19.72 1.90
N ASN A 114 -9.76 -20.28 0.80
CA ASN A 114 -10.57 -20.80 -0.30
C ASN A 114 -11.41 -22.06 0.05
N ASP A 115 -11.27 -22.63 1.26
CA ASP A 115 -12.20 -23.63 1.81
C ASP A 115 -13.20 -23.03 2.83
N ASN A 116 -13.43 -21.71 2.73
CA ASN A 116 -14.35 -20.87 3.49
C ASN A 116 -14.15 -20.95 5.01
N LYS A 117 -12.89 -20.97 5.46
CA LYS A 117 -12.50 -20.83 6.86
C LYS A 117 -11.78 -19.53 7.12
N THR A 118 -12.24 -18.81 8.14
CA THR A 118 -11.56 -17.64 8.69
C THR A 118 -10.35 -18.10 9.52
N PHE A 119 -9.21 -17.48 9.30
CA PHE A 119 -8.00 -17.57 10.14
C PHE A 119 -7.79 -16.23 10.84
N ASP A 120 -7.22 -16.25 12.04
CA ASP A 120 -7.09 -15.06 12.88
C ASP A 120 -6.15 -13.99 12.30
N SER A 121 -5.19 -14.37 11.46
CA SER A 121 -4.49 -13.43 10.56
C SER A 121 -3.78 -14.15 9.42
N SER A 122 -3.24 -13.38 8.46
CA SER A 122 -2.36 -13.91 7.40
C SER A 122 -1.22 -14.77 7.95
N CYS A 123 -0.65 -14.39 9.10
CA CYS A 123 0.39 -15.17 9.78
C CYS A 123 -0.12 -16.57 10.15
N HIS A 124 -1.25 -16.67 10.85
CA HIS A 124 -1.86 -17.94 11.24
C HIS A 124 -2.21 -18.81 10.02
N PHE A 125 -2.69 -18.19 8.94
CA PHE A 125 -2.96 -18.88 7.67
C PHE A 125 -1.68 -19.46 7.05
N PHE A 126 -0.63 -18.65 6.86
CA PHE A 126 0.60 -19.11 6.20
C PHE A 126 1.39 -20.10 7.05
N ALA A 127 1.46 -19.91 8.38
CA ALA A 127 2.00 -20.90 9.31
C ALA A 127 1.26 -22.24 9.17
N THR A 128 -0.08 -22.23 9.15
CA THR A 128 -0.88 -23.45 8.94
C THR A 128 -0.62 -24.06 7.55
N LYS A 129 -0.56 -23.26 6.48
CA LYS A 129 -0.27 -23.75 5.12
C LYS A 129 1.11 -24.39 5.02
N CYS A 130 2.12 -23.85 5.73
CA CYS A 130 3.47 -24.41 5.75
C CYS A 130 3.49 -25.86 6.27
N THR A 131 2.75 -26.17 7.34
CA THR A 131 2.65 -27.55 7.86
C THR A 131 2.03 -28.56 6.89
N LEU A 132 1.47 -28.09 5.77
CA LEU A 132 0.85 -28.87 4.71
C LEU A 132 1.66 -28.88 3.40
N GLU A 133 2.86 -28.30 3.37
CA GLU A 133 3.77 -28.28 2.21
C GLU A 133 4.04 -29.71 1.68
N GLY A 134 4.08 -29.87 0.35
CA GLY A 134 4.18 -31.18 -0.31
C GLY A 134 2.92 -32.07 -0.21
N THR A 135 1.89 -31.69 0.56
CA THR A 135 0.63 -32.46 0.63
C THR A 135 -0.40 -31.94 -0.37
N LYS A 136 -1.24 -32.85 -0.90
CA LYS A 136 -2.39 -32.50 -1.77
C LYS A 136 -3.39 -31.53 -1.12
N LYS A 137 -3.34 -31.35 0.21
CA LYS A 137 -4.14 -30.36 0.94
C LYS A 137 -3.47 -28.99 0.91
N GLY A 138 -2.17 -28.90 1.17
CA GLY A 138 -1.40 -27.64 1.11
C GLY A 138 -1.36 -27.04 -0.30
N HIS A 139 -1.21 -27.88 -1.33
CA HIS A 139 -1.32 -27.47 -2.74
C HIS A 139 -2.71 -26.96 -3.15
N LYS A 140 -3.75 -27.14 -2.33
CA LYS A 140 -5.11 -26.65 -2.59
C LYS A 140 -5.58 -25.57 -1.63
N LEU A 141 -4.86 -25.33 -0.53
CA LEU A 141 -5.19 -24.34 0.47
C LEU A 141 -4.63 -22.98 0.04
N HIS A 142 -5.49 -22.02 -0.27
CA HIS A 142 -5.09 -20.67 -0.66
C HIS A 142 -5.81 -19.61 0.16
N LEU A 143 -5.18 -18.44 0.23
CA LEU A 143 -5.78 -17.22 0.73
C LEU A 143 -6.79 -16.77 -0.33
N ASP A 144 -8.05 -16.58 0.06
CA ASP A 144 -9.08 -16.10 -0.86
C ASP A 144 -9.17 -14.57 -0.79
N TYR A 145 -9.35 -14.02 0.41
CA TYR A 145 -9.37 -12.57 0.64
C TYR A 145 -9.00 -12.20 2.08
N ILE A 146 -8.67 -10.92 2.26
CA ILE A 146 -8.41 -10.30 3.57
C ILE A 146 -9.75 -9.89 4.21
N GLY A 147 -9.85 -10.00 5.53
CA GLY A 147 -11.09 -9.94 6.30
C GLY A 147 -11.65 -11.34 6.64
N PRO A 148 -12.66 -11.43 7.52
CA PRO A 148 -13.29 -12.70 7.87
C PRO A 148 -14.16 -13.21 6.73
N CYS A 149 -14.40 -14.53 6.67
CA CYS A 149 -15.23 -15.10 5.61
C CYS A 149 -16.66 -14.51 5.60
N LYS A 150 -17.02 -13.92 4.46
CA LYS A 150 -18.32 -13.31 4.15
C LYS A 150 -19.07 -14.15 3.11
N TYR A 151 -20.38 -13.91 2.98
CA TYR A 151 -21.12 -14.40 1.82
C TYR A 151 -20.65 -13.69 0.56
N ILE A 152 -20.25 -14.47 -0.45
CA ILE A 152 -19.91 -13.97 -1.79
C ILE A 152 -21.10 -14.25 -2.72
N PRO A 153 -21.69 -13.24 -3.40
CA PRO A 153 -22.74 -13.48 -4.37
C PRO A 153 -22.18 -14.21 -5.61
N PRO A 154 -22.96 -15.06 -6.29
CA PRO A 154 -22.51 -15.73 -7.51
C PRO A 154 -22.38 -14.72 -8.66
N CYS A 155 -21.20 -14.64 -9.27
CA CYS A 155 -20.94 -13.81 -10.45
C CYS A 155 -21.82 -14.25 -11.63
N LEU A 156 -22.68 -13.36 -12.11
CA LEU A 156 -23.55 -13.59 -13.26
C LEU A 156 -22.78 -13.53 -14.59
N ASP A 157 -23.28 -14.19 -15.63
CA ASP A 157 -22.64 -14.19 -16.96
C ASP A 157 -22.50 -12.79 -17.56
N SER A 158 -23.45 -11.89 -17.29
CA SER A 158 -23.38 -10.49 -17.68
C SER A 158 -22.25 -9.74 -16.96
N GLU A 159 -22.15 -9.91 -15.64
CA GLU A 159 -21.09 -9.27 -14.83
C GLU A 159 -19.71 -9.77 -15.27
N LEU A 160 -19.56 -11.07 -15.55
CA LEU A 160 -18.33 -11.67 -16.06
C LEU A 160 -17.89 -11.04 -17.40
N THR A 161 -18.83 -10.70 -18.29
CA THR A 161 -18.50 -10.01 -19.56
C THR A 161 -18.15 -8.52 -19.38
N GLU A 162 -18.60 -7.88 -18.31
CA GLU A 162 -18.23 -6.49 -18.00
C GLU A 162 -16.92 -6.38 -17.19
N PHE A 163 -16.61 -7.38 -16.37
CA PHE A 163 -15.48 -7.42 -15.44
C PHE A 163 -14.14 -6.98 -16.06
N PRO A 164 -13.64 -7.56 -17.17
CA PRO A 164 -12.34 -7.15 -17.75
C PRO A 164 -12.31 -5.69 -18.21
N LEU A 165 -13.45 -5.08 -18.56
CA LEU A 165 -13.52 -3.67 -18.96
C LEU A 165 -13.48 -2.76 -17.74
N ARG A 166 -14.23 -3.11 -16.67
CA ARG A 166 -14.28 -2.35 -15.41
C ARG A 166 -12.97 -2.44 -14.63
N MET A 167 -12.40 -3.65 -14.51
CA MET A 167 -11.10 -3.88 -13.89
C MET A 167 -9.99 -3.11 -14.60
N ARG A 168 -9.91 -3.16 -15.93
CA ARG A 168 -8.85 -2.49 -16.68
C ARG A 168 -8.92 -0.96 -16.61
N ASP A 169 -10.12 -0.37 -16.53
CA ASP A 169 -10.29 1.06 -16.22
C ASP A 169 -9.86 1.40 -14.78
N TRP A 170 -10.27 0.56 -13.81
CA TRP A 170 -9.84 0.68 -12.41
C TRP A 170 -8.31 0.65 -12.27
N LEU A 171 -7.60 -0.27 -12.95
CA LEU A 171 -6.13 -0.33 -12.93
C LEU A 171 -5.47 0.95 -13.46
N LYS A 172 -5.96 1.49 -14.58
CA LYS A 172 -5.50 2.79 -15.11
C LYS A 172 -5.69 3.90 -14.07
N ASN A 173 -6.87 3.97 -13.46
CA ASN A 173 -7.20 5.04 -12.51
C ASN A 173 -6.44 4.91 -11.19
N VAL A 174 -6.29 3.71 -10.64
CA VAL A 174 -5.43 3.43 -9.47
C VAL A 174 -4.02 3.92 -9.74
N LEU A 175 -3.40 3.50 -10.85
CA LEU A 175 -2.03 3.85 -11.16
C LEU A 175 -1.84 5.37 -11.36
N VAL A 176 -2.82 6.06 -11.94
CA VAL A 176 -2.84 7.54 -12.01
C VAL A 176 -2.94 8.16 -10.61
N THR A 177 -3.83 7.69 -9.73
CA THR A 177 -3.91 8.23 -8.35
C THR A 177 -2.69 7.92 -7.50
N LEU A 178 -1.93 6.85 -7.79
CA LEU A 178 -0.62 6.61 -7.15
C LEU A 178 0.41 7.62 -7.63
N TYR A 179 0.43 7.95 -8.92
CA TYR A 179 1.31 8.99 -9.47
C TYR A 179 0.98 10.40 -8.95
N GLU A 180 -0.30 10.73 -8.75
CA GLU A 180 -0.76 11.99 -8.16
C GLU A 180 -0.46 12.11 -6.65
N ARG A 181 -0.17 10.99 -5.97
CA ARG A 181 0.08 10.88 -4.52
C ARG A 181 1.53 10.58 -4.15
N ASP A 182 2.41 10.34 -5.12
CA ASP A 182 3.80 9.98 -4.85
C ASP A 182 4.62 11.21 -4.46
N GLU A 183 5.25 11.13 -3.29
CA GLU A 183 6.23 12.09 -2.80
C GLU A 183 7.58 11.37 -2.70
N ASP A 184 8.62 11.95 -3.32
CA ASP A 184 10.00 11.45 -3.31
C ASP A 184 10.19 9.94 -3.65
N ASN A 185 9.35 9.42 -4.55
CA ASN A 185 9.39 8.05 -5.10
C ASN A 185 9.01 6.95 -4.10
N ASN A 186 8.14 7.28 -3.14
CA ASN A 186 7.62 6.37 -2.13
C ASN A 186 6.58 5.34 -2.64
N LEU A 187 6.01 5.53 -3.85
CA LEU A 187 5.00 4.63 -4.43
C LEU A 187 5.39 4.10 -5.82
N LEU A 188 6.13 4.87 -6.62
CA LEU A 188 6.50 4.55 -8.00
C LEU A 188 7.98 4.88 -8.29
N THR A 189 8.67 3.93 -8.92
CA THR A 189 10.06 4.16 -9.39
C THR A 189 10.11 5.21 -10.50
N GLU A 190 11.24 5.87 -10.72
CA GLU A 190 11.40 6.88 -11.79
C GLU A 190 10.99 6.37 -13.19
N LYS A 191 11.33 5.12 -13.50
CA LYS A 191 10.94 4.43 -14.75
C LYS A 191 9.42 4.29 -14.85
N GLN A 192 8.75 3.98 -13.75
CA GLN A 192 7.30 3.83 -13.65
C GLN A 192 6.62 5.21 -13.70
N LYS A 193 7.05 6.20 -12.91
CA LYS A 193 6.56 7.60 -12.97
C LYS A 193 6.58 8.17 -14.39
N LEU A 194 7.68 8.00 -15.13
CA LEU A 194 7.79 8.50 -16.51
C LEU A 194 6.83 7.80 -17.49
N ARG A 195 6.38 6.57 -17.18
CA ARG A 195 5.30 5.89 -17.93
C ARG A 195 3.93 6.44 -17.54
N VAL A 196 3.61 6.54 -16.23
CA VAL A 196 2.30 7.04 -15.77
C VAL A 196 2.07 8.51 -16.13
N LYS A 197 3.11 9.35 -16.08
CA LYS A 197 3.06 10.77 -16.49
C LYS A 197 2.44 10.95 -17.87
N LYS A 198 2.81 10.09 -18.84
CA LYS A 198 2.29 10.10 -20.23
C LYS A 198 0.81 9.68 -20.35
N ILE A 199 0.27 9.04 -19.33
CA ILE A 199 -1.15 8.68 -19.19
C ILE A 199 -1.89 9.84 -18.50
N HIS A 200 -1.37 10.31 -17.36
CA HIS A 200 -1.94 11.41 -16.58
C HIS A 200 -2.10 12.70 -17.40
N GLU A 201 -1.04 13.14 -18.09
CA GLU A 201 -0.99 14.38 -18.90
C GLU A 201 -1.72 14.26 -20.26
N ASN A 202 -2.39 13.15 -20.54
CA ASN A 202 -3.01 12.92 -21.85
C ASN A 202 -4.42 13.53 -21.94
N GLU A 203 -4.61 14.56 -22.78
CA GLU A 203 -5.90 15.22 -23.02
C GLU A 203 -7.03 14.26 -23.48
N LYS A 204 -6.69 13.04 -23.93
CA LYS A 204 -7.65 12.02 -24.36
C LYS A 204 -7.94 10.96 -23.30
N ARG A 205 -7.31 11.02 -22.12
CA ARG A 205 -7.56 10.09 -21.01
C ARG A 205 -9.02 10.23 -20.57
N LEU A 206 -9.78 9.14 -20.60
CA LEU A 206 -11.04 9.05 -19.87
C LEU A 206 -10.75 9.16 -18.36
N GLU A 207 -11.26 10.22 -17.73
CA GLU A 207 -11.17 10.46 -16.28
C GLU A 207 -11.92 9.39 -15.47
N ALA A 208 -11.61 9.27 -14.17
CA ALA A 208 -12.27 8.29 -13.30
C ALA A 208 -13.76 8.63 -13.05
N GLY A 209 -14.64 7.65 -13.14
CA GLY A 209 -16.08 7.80 -12.94
C GLY A 209 -16.85 6.50 -13.15
N ASP A 210 -18.15 6.49 -12.83
CA ASP A 210 -19.03 5.36 -13.17
C ASP A 210 -19.45 5.47 -14.65
N HIS A 211 -18.68 4.81 -15.51
CA HIS A 211 -18.86 4.84 -16.96
C HIS A 211 -19.65 3.62 -17.47
N PRO A 212 -20.55 3.81 -18.45
CA PRO A 212 -21.23 2.69 -19.09
C PRO A 212 -20.22 1.83 -19.87
N VAL A 213 -20.46 0.52 -19.94
CA VAL A 213 -19.53 -0.46 -20.50
C VAL A 213 -19.17 -0.18 -21.96
N GLU A 214 -20.09 0.38 -22.76
CA GLU A 214 -19.84 0.76 -24.15
C GLU A 214 -18.91 1.98 -24.28
N LEU A 215 -18.78 2.81 -23.25
CA LEU A 215 -17.78 3.88 -23.21
C LEU A 215 -16.41 3.31 -22.87
N LEU A 216 -16.31 2.41 -21.88
CA LEU A 216 -15.07 1.71 -21.52
C LEU A 216 -14.51 0.87 -22.69
N ALA A 217 -15.39 0.22 -23.46
CA ALA A 217 -15.02 -0.51 -24.68
C ALA A 217 -14.42 0.43 -25.74
N ARG A 218 -15.11 1.54 -26.04
CA ARG A 218 -14.64 2.53 -27.03
C ARG A 218 -13.36 3.22 -26.60
N ASP A 219 -13.21 3.54 -25.32
CA ASP A 219 -11.99 4.15 -24.80
C ASP A 219 -10.81 3.18 -24.95
N PHE A 220 -10.99 1.90 -24.62
CA PHE A 220 -9.95 0.89 -24.87
C PHE A 220 -9.57 0.77 -26.35
N GLU A 221 -10.53 0.81 -27.28
CA GLU A 221 -10.22 0.82 -28.72
C GLU A 221 -9.42 2.05 -29.18
N LYS A 222 -9.73 3.25 -28.65
CA LYS A 222 -9.15 4.52 -29.13
C LYS A 222 -7.87 4.92 -28.39
N ASN A 223 -7.75 4.53 -27.13
CA ASN A 223 -6.70 4.90 -26.20
C ASN A 223 -5.89 3.68 -25.69
N TYR A 224 -6.02 2.52 -26.34
CA TYR A 224 -5.33 1.23 -26.08
C TYR A 224 -3.94 1.34 -25.41
N ASN A 225 -3.04 2.17 -25.96
CA ASN A 225 -1.68 2.35 -25.45
C ASN A 225 -1.59 2.80 -23.98
N MET A 226 -2.63 3.48 -23.46
CA MET A 226 -2.71 3.89 -22.04
C MET A 226 -2.95 2.72 -21.09
N TYR A 227 -3.44 1.58 -21.60
CA TYR A 227 -3.81 0.41 -20.80
C TYR A 227 -2.72 -0.67 -20.75
N ILE A 228 -1.76 -0.66 -21.67
CA ILE A 228 -0.66 -1.64 -21.70
C ILE A 228 0.12 -1.60 -20.38
N PHE A 229 0.55 -0.42 -19.93
CA PHE A 229 1.38 -0.31 -18.72
C PHE A 229 0.60 -0.60 -17.41
N PRO A 230 -0.62 -0.07 -17.16
CA PRO A 230 -1.42 -0.45 -15.98
C PRO A 230 -1.65 -1.95 -15.84
N VAL A 231 -1.90 -2.67 -16.94
CA VAL A 231 -2.10 -4.13 -16.92
C VAL A 231 -0.81 -4.86 -16.53
N HIS A 232 0.35 -4.48 -17.10
CA HIS A 232 1.63 -5.11 -16.74
C HIS A 232 2.11 -4.76 -15.33
N TRP A 233 1.97 -3.49 -14.93
CA TRP A 233 2.34 -3.02 -13.60
C TRP A 233 1.58 -3.81 -12.52
N GLN A 234 0.27 -3.98 -12.68
CA GLN A 234 -0.54 -4.74 -11.72
C GLN A 234 -0.10 -6.20 -11.60
N PHE A 235 0.32 -6.85 -12.68
CA PHE A 235 0.89 -8.20 -12.60
C PHE A 235 2.09 -8.23 -11.64
N GLY A 236 3.04 -7.31 -11.81
CA GLY A 236 4.23 -7.20 -10.96
C GLY A 236 3.95 -6.77 -9.51
N GLN A 237 2.79 -6.17 -9.22
CA GLN A 237 2.34 -5.93 -7.84
C GLN A 237 1.78 -7.18 -7.15
N LEU A 238 1.45 -8.24 -7.90
CA LEU A 238 0.84 -9.46 -7.38
C LEU A 238 1.82 -10.65 -7.39
N ASP A 239 2.64 -10.77 -8.46
CA ASP A 239 3.74 -11.73 -8.63
C ASP A 239 4.85 -11.44 -7.61
N GLN A 240 4.75 -12.02 -6.42
CA GLN A 240 5.54 -11.64 -5.23
C GLN A 240 5.80 -12.81 -4.25
N HIS A 241 5.02 -13.89 -4.29
CA HIS A 241 4.97 -14.91 -3.23
C HIS A 241 5.12 -16.37 -3.72
N PRO A 242 6.14 -16.68 -4.54
CA PRO A 242 7.33 -15.87 -4.84
C PRO A 242 7.17 -15.06 -6.14
N ILE A 243 8.14 -14.17 -6.42
CA ILE A 243 8.31 -13.63 -7.78
C ILE A 243 8.80 -14.79 -8.68
N ASP A 244 7.91 -15.37 -9.47
CA ASP A 244 8.24 -16.43 -10.44
C ASP A 244 7.59 -16.28 -11.83
N GLY A 245 6.77 -15.25 -12.02
CA GLY A 245 6.12 -14.93 -13.30
C GLY A 245 4.73 -15.54 -13.47
N TYR A 246 4.11 -16.00 -12.39
CA TYR A 246 2.78 -16.60 -12.34
C TYR A 246 1.98 -16.08 -11.14
N LEU A 247 0.68 -15.83 -11.30
CA LEU A 247 -0.19 -15.45 -10.18
C LEU A 247 -0.94 -16.66 -9.64
N SER A 248 -0.66 -17.07 -8.40
CA SER A 248 -1.47 -18.09 -7.73
C SER A 248 -2.80 -17.52 -7.21
N HIS A 249 -3.76 -18.41 -6.88
CA HIS A 249 -5.02 -18.02 -6.22
C HIS A 249 -4.82 -17.14 -4.97
N THR A 250 -3.68 -17.31 -4.27
CA THR A 250 -3.29 -16.50 -3.09
C THR A 250 -2.90 -15.08 -3.48
N GLU A 251 -2.19 -14.90 -4.58
CA GLU A 251 -1.71 -13.57 -5.03
C GLU A 251 -2.80 -12.77 -5.73
N LEU A 252 -3.84 -13.43 -6.24
CA LEU A 252 -5.07 -12.77 -6.70
C LEU A 252 -5.96 -12.27 -5.55
N ALA A 253 -5.63 -12.54 -4.27
CA ALA A 253 -6.46 -12.13 -3.13
C ALA A 253 -6.69 -10.60 -2.96
N PRO A 254 -5.75 -9.69 -3.30
CA PRO A 254 -6.02 -8.25 -3.31
C PRO A 254 -7.10 -7.86 -4.33
N LEU A 255 -7.27 -8.62 -5.42
CA LEU A 255 -8.33 -8.43 -6.40
C LEU A 255 -9.69 -8.97 -5.93
N ARG A 256 -9.78 -9.51 -4.71
CA ARG A 256 -11.05 -9.91 -4.05
C ARG A 256 -11.42 -8.96 -2.91
N ALA A 257 -10.78 -7.80 -2.82
CA ALA A 257 -11.09 -6.76 -1.84
C ALA A 257 -12.34 -5.93 -2.23
N PRO A 258 -13.13 -5.40 -1.27
CA PRO A 258 -14.37 -4.65 -1.58
C PRO A 258 -14.22 -3.32 -2.33
N LEU A 259 -12.99 -2.89 -2.66
CA LEU A 259 -12.70 -1.70 -3.47
C LEU A 259 -12.55 -2.02 -4.97
N ILE A 260 -12.58 -3.31 -5.33
CA ILE A 260 -12.47 -3.82 -6.70
C ILE A 260 -13.87 -3.82 -7.34
N PRO A 261 -14.05 -3.35 -8.58
CA PRO A 261 -15.33 -3.43 -9.26
C PRO A 261 -15.72 -4.90 -9.53
N MET A 262 -16.88 -5.33 -9.02
CA MET A 262 -17.39 -6.71 -9.15
C MET A 262 -16.39 -7.77 -8.61
N GLU A 263 -15.89 -7.59 -7.38
CA GLU A 263 -14.84 -8.45 -6.81
C GLU A 263 -15.25 -9.92 -6.67
N HIS A 264 -16.55 -10.19 -6.59
CA HIS A 264 -17.14 -11.54 -6.61
C HIS A 264 -16.95 -12.27 -7.95
N CYS A 265 -16.66 -11.55 -9.04
CA CYS A 265 -16.32 -12.13 -10.34
C CYS A 265 -14.83 -12.49 -10.49
N THR A 266 -13.93 -11.99 -9.64
CA THR A 266 -12.48 -12.14 -9.78
C THR A 266 -12.05 -13.60 -9.96
N THR A 267 -12.46 -14.53 -9.09
CA THR A 267 -12.09 -15.96 -9.23
C THR A 267 -12.65 -16.55 -10.52
N ARG A 268 -13.93 -16.31 -10.82
CA ARG A 268 -14.59 -16.84 -12.03
C ARG A 268 -13.97 -16.30 -13.33
N PHE A 269 -13.48 -15.07 -13.30
CA PHE A 269 -12.76 -14.47 -14.43
C PHE A 269 -11.40 -15.13 -14.63
N PHE A 270 -10.57 -15.23 -13.59
CA PHE A 270 -9.25 -15.85 -13.73
C PHE A 270 -9.32 -17.36 -14.03
N GLU A 271 -10.37 -18.07 -13.57
CA GLU A 271 -10.69 -19.44 -14.02
C GLU A 271 -11.00 -19.55 -15.54
N THR A 272 -11.27 -18.44 -16.24
CA THR A 272 -11.38 -18.38 -17.71
C THR A 272 -10.14 -17.83 -18.41
N CYS A 273 -9.19 -17.28 -17.65
CA CYS A 273 -7.88 -16.83 -18.15
C CYS A 273 -6.80 -17.92 -18.04
N ASP A 274 -6.96 -18.85 -17.09
CA ASP A 274 -6.19 -20.08 -16.91
C ASP A 274 -6.48 -21.06 -18.07
N LEU A 275 -5.73 -20.92 -19.16
CA LEU A 275 -5.97 -21.59 -20.45
C LEU A 275 -5.46 -23.04 -20.43
N ASP A 276 -4.27 -23.27 -19.86
CA ASP A 276 -3.66 -24.61 -19.83
C ASP A 276 -4.14 -25.49 -18.65
N ASN A 277 -4.80 -24.86 -17.67
CA ASN A 277 -5.43 -25.47 -16.50
C ASN A 277 -4.48 -25.93 -15.38
N ASP A 278 -3.29 -25.33 -15.24
CA ASP A 278 -2.37 -25.58 -14.13
C ASP A 278 -2.77 -24.95 -12.76
N LYS A 279 -3.73 -24.00 -12.76
CA LYS A 279 -4.24 -23.21 -11.61
C LYS A 279 -3.39 -22.02 -11.16
N TYR A 280 -2.53 -21.53 -12.04
CA TYR A 280 -1.89 -20.22 -11.97
C TYR A 280 -2.41 -19.33 -13.11
N ILE A 281 -1.90 -18.10 -13.22
CA ILE A 281 -2.11 -17.21 -14.37
C ILE A 281 -0.75 -16.69 -14.81
N ALA A 282 -0.30 -17.06 -16.01
CA ALA A 282 0.92 -16.53 -16.60
C ALA A 282 0.75 -15.07 -17.06
N LEU A 283 1.86 -14.36 -17.30
CA LEU A 283 1.82 -12.97 -17.78
C LEU A 283 1.05 -12.81 -19.11
N ASP A 284 1.22 -13.76 -20.03
CA ASP A 284 0.56 -13.75 -21.34
C ASP A 284 -0.93 -14.08 -21.26
N GLU A 285 -1.32 -15.01 -20.38
CA GLU A 285 -2.73 -15.26 -20.05
C GLU A 285 -3.39 -14.03 -19.42
N TRP A 286 -2.76 -13.44 -18.40
CA TRP A 286 -3.22 -12.22 -17.74
C TRP A 286 -3.42 -11.07 -18.74
N ALA A 287 -2.37 -10.77 -19.53
CA ALA A 287 -2.39 -9.66 -20.48
C ALA A 287 -3.41 -9.91 -21.61
N GLY A 288 -3.49 -11.14 -22.12
CA GLY A 288 -4.48 -11.57 -23.10
C GLY A 288 -5.92 -11.45 -22.60
N CYS A 289 -6.18 -11.84 -21.35
CA CYS A 289 -7.51 -11.72 -20.73
C CYS A 289 -7.97 -10.25 -20.57
N PHE A 290 -7.03 -9.32 -20.37
CA PHE A 290 -7.30 -7.87 -20.42
C PHE A 290 -7.27 -7.26 -21.83
N GLY A 291 -7.10 -8.08 -22.88
CA GLY A 291 -7.15 -7.68 -24.28
C GLY A 291 -5.88 -7.02 -24.81
N ILE A 292 -4.75 -7.14 -24.11
CA ILE A 292 -3.44 -6.74 -24.61
C ILE A 292 -2.98 -7.75 -25.65
N LYS A 293 -2.47 -7.27 -26.79
CA LYS A 293 -2.00 -8.11 -27.90
C LYS A 293 -0.64 -8.70 -27.56
N GLU A 294 -0.38 -9.95 -27.96
CA GLU A 294 0.89 -10.67 -27.79
C GLU A 294 2.15 -9.83 -28.07
N GLN A 295 2.15 -9.09 -29.19
CA GLN A 295 3.24 -8.20 -29.62
C GLN A 295 3.51 -6.99 -28.69
N ASP A 296 2.56 -6.67 -27.80
CA ASP A 296 2.61 -5.55 -26.86
C ASP A 296 2.82 -6.06 -25.41
N ILE A 297 3.09 -7.36 -25.23
CA ILE A 297 3.40 -7.99 -23.93
C ILE A 297 4.91 -7.92 -23.67
N ASP A 298 5.32 -7.25 -22.60
CA ASP A 298 6.72 -6.93 -22.31
C ASP A 298 7.04 -7.07 -20.81
N LYS A 299 8.01 -7.95 -20.51
CA LYS A 299 8.45 -8.21 -19.13
C LYS A 299 9.18 -7.02 -18.51
N ASP A 300 9.76 -6.12 -19.31
CA ASP A 300 10.35 -4.87 -18.83
C ASP A 300 9.29 -3.86 -18.35
N LEU A 301 7.98 -4.13 -18.53
CA LEU A 301 6.87 -3.36 -17.96
C LEU A 301 6.42 -3.86 -16.57
N VAL A 302 6.73 -5.12 -16.22
CA VAL A 302 6.42 -5.74 -14.93
C VAL A 302 7.40 -5.27 -13.83
N ILE A 303 8.59 -4.82 -14.26
CA ILE A 303 9.70 -4.26 -13.45
C ILE A 303 9.76 -2.71 -13.58
#